data_AF-A0A2M9EF08-F1
#
_entry.id   AF-A0A2M9EF08-F1
#
_cell.length_a   1.000
_cell.length_b   1.000
_cell.length_c   1.000
_cell.angle_alpha   90.00
_cell.angle_beta   90.00
_cell.angle_gamma   90.00
#
_symmetry.space_group_name_H-M   'P 1'
#
loop_
_entity.id
_entity.type
_entity.pdbx_description
1 polymer ?
#
loop_
_entity_poly.entity_id
_entity_poly.type
_entity_poly.pdbx_seq_one_letter_code
_entity_poly.pdbx_strand_id
1 'polypeptide(L)'
;MVAVALTSGRIGINRMRVKGGANPESLYDAVNCYVTASGSVRPRPGTVTDATLPPGTIGLMTYRGKLHVFSDQHMDNLPLGYSMSVLTQPNKEAKLKRLHFAEPFLGFPYVVAEWDDGVIAHYWLEGEGGELEYWQPSKVYRLGQVVHPTTPTGYVYRATRLGEPGRVWAPGMDVQQGDVVEPTAANGYKYEAVEVYGNPARTGSQEPAWATDTDAVTIEEADAAAASTSNHSSPATGVPPRYAGGGGGNREQSPPVSIA
;
A
#
# COMPACT_ATOMS: atom_id res chain seq x y z
N MET A 1 8.64 -43.01 47.81
CA MET A 1 9.64 -42.35 46.93
C MET A 1 10.24 -41.21 47.74
N VAL A 2 11.53 -41.23 48.05
CA VAL A 2 12.17 -40.20 48.88
C VAL A 2 12.60 -39.07 47.96
N ALA A 3 12.04 -37.88 48.16
CA ALA A 3 12.46 -36.68 47.45
C ALA A 3 13.80 -36.21 48.03
N VAL A 4 14.84 -36.17 47.21
CA VAL A 4 16.14 -35.61 47.57
C VAL A 4 16.20 -34.18 47.03
N ALA A 5 16.46 -33.21 47.91
CA ALA A 5 16.66 -31.83 47.50
C ALA A 5 18.00 -31.69 46.78
N LEU A 6 17.96 -31.33 45.49
CA LEU A 6 19.15 -31.01 44.71
C LEU A 6 19.62 -29.61 45.06
N THR A 7 20.86 -29.47 45.53
CA THR A 7 21.46 -28.16 45.89
C THR A 7 22.16 -27.48 44.72
N SER A 8 22.56 -28.22 43.68
CA SER A 8 23.09 -27.66 42.43
C SER A 8 22.83 -28.55 41.22
N GLY A 9 22.14 -28.03 40.20
CA GLY A 9 22.05 -28.64 38.89
C GLY A 9 23.13 -28.05 37.99
N ARG A 10 24.14 -28.82 37.60
CA ARG A 10 25.15 -28.38 36.60
C ARG A 10 24.76 -28.75 35.18
N ILE A 11 23.92 -29.76 35.07
CA ILE A 11 23.47 -30.33 33.81
C ILE A 11 21.97 -29.99 33.69
N GLY A 12 21.53 -29.59 32.49
CA GLY A 12 20.13 -29.31 32.21
C GLY A 12 19.23 -30.55 32.34
N ILE A 13 18.08 -30.54 31.67
CA ILE A 13 17.17 -31.68 31.71
C ILE A 13 17.86 -32.91 31.10
N ASN A 14 17.98 -33.99 31.88
CA ASN A 14 18.47 -35.27 31.41
C ASN A 14 17.55 -36.40 31.88
N ARG A 15 16.89 -37.05 30.92
CA ARG A 15 15.97 -38.18 31.15
C ARG A 15 16.61 -39.54 30.87
N MET A 16 17.89 -39.58 30.50
CA MET A 16 18.59 -40.83 30.24
C MET A 16 18.78 -41.63 31.53
N ARG A 17 18.62 -42.94 31.44
CA ARG A 17 18.81 -43.85 32.57
C ARG A 17 20.31 -44.02 32.82
N VAL A 18 20.84 -43.39 33.86
CA VAL A 18 22.25 -43.51 34.21
C VAL A 18 22.49 -44.81 34.97
N LYS A 19 23.53 -45.56 34.58
CA LYS A 19 23.92 -46.81 35.26
C LYS A 19 24.44 -46.45 36.66
N GLY A 20 23.74 -46.90 37.71
CA GLY A 20 24.10 -46.62 39.11
C GLY A 20 23.17 -45.65 39.86
N GLY A 21 22.14 -45.10 39.21
CA GLY A 21 21.17 -44.20 39.83
C GLY A 21 21.06 -42.85 39.10
N ALA A 22 20.09 -42.01 39.48
CA ALA A 22 19.94 -40.67 38.91
C ALA A 22 21.17 -39.81 39.26
N ASN A 23 21.72 -39.07 38.29
CA ASN A 23 22.82 -38.15 38.54
C ASN A 23 22.31 -36.97 39.39
N PRO A 24 22.83 -36.74 40.61
CA PRO A 24 22.38 -35.65 41.47
C PRO A 24 22.67 -34.26 40.90
N GLU A 25 23.54 -34.12 39.90
CA GLU A 25 23.82 -32.83 39.24
C GLU A 25 22.90 -32.54 38.04
N SER A 26 21.94 -33.44 37.73
CA SER A 26 21.03 -33.30 36.60
C SER A 26 19.58 -33.12 37.04
N LEU A 27 18.83 -32.32 36.28
CA LEU A 27 17.40 -32.14 36.50
C LEU A 27 16.62 -33.15 35.67
N TYR A 28 15.59 -33.75 36.26
CA TYR A 28 14.67 -34.62 35.51
C TYR A 28 13.62 -33.80 34.74
N ASP A 29 13.14 -32.71 35.35
CA ASP A 29 12.27 -31.70 34.77
C ASP A 29 12.65 -30.31 35.28
N ALA A 30 12.49 -29.29 34.44
CA ALA A 30 12.70 -27.88 34.76
C ALA A 30 11.67 -27.03 34.00
N VAL A 31 10.66 -26.52 34.71
CA VAL A 31 9.55 -25.75 34.13
C VAL A 31 9.59 -24.33 34.66
N ASN A 32 9.53 -23.34 33.76
CA ASN A 32 9.54 -21.90 34.10
C ASN A 32 10.68 -21.47 35.04
N CYS A 33 11.84 -22.13 34.93
CA CYS A 33 13.05 -21.79 35.67
C CYS A 33 14.26 -21.77 34.73
N TYR A 34 15.39 -21.29 35.25
CA TYR A 34 16.69 -21.38 34.59
C TYR A 34 17.75 -21.78 35.63
N VAL A 35 18.86 -22.34 35.13
CA VAL A 35 20.02 -22.70 35.94
C VAL A 35 21.05 -21.59 35.81
N THR A 36 21.48 -21.01 36.93
CA THR A 36 22.53 -19.97 36.94
C THR A 36 23.90 -20.58 36.65
N ALA A 37 24.90 -19.76 36.33
CA ALA A 37 26.28 -20.21 36.19
C ALA A 37 26.83 -20.89 37.48
N SER A 38 26.29 -20.56 38.65
CA SER A 38 26.61 -21.20 39.93
C SER A 38 25.88 -22.55 40.15
N GLY A 39 25.10 -23.03 39.18
CA GLY A 39 24.31 -24.26 39.27
C GLY A 39 23.04 -24.15 40.11
N SER A 40 22.65 -22.92 40.50
CA SER A 40 21.44 -22.69 41.30
C SER A 40 20.21 -22.60 40.40
N VAL A 41 19.12 -23.28 40.78
CA VAL A 41 17.84 -23.18 40.06
C VAL A 41 17.15 -21.88 40.48
N ARG A 42 16.80 -21.03 39.52
CA ARG A 42 16.09 -19.77 39.73
C ARG A 42 14.79 -19.74 38.93
N PRO A 43 13.70 -19.17 39.47
CA PRO A 43 12.49 -18.91 38.68
C PRO A 43 12.84 -18.05 37.46
N ARG A 44 12.23 -18.33 36.30
CA ARG A 44 12.37 -17.49 35.12
C ARG A 44 11.90 -16.07 35.48
N PRO A 45 12.62 -15.01 35.07
CA PRO A 45 12.12 -13.66 35.19
C PRO A 45 10.72 -13.58 34.57
N GLY A 46 9.78 -13.00 35.32
CA GLY A 46 8.40 -12.86 34.83
C GLY A 46 8.34 -11.96 33.60
N THR A 47 7.32 -12.18 32.78
CA THR A 47 6.90 -11.21 31.76
C THR A 47 5.91 -10.24 32.38
N VAL A 48 6.04 -8.96 32.07
CA VAL A 48 5.04 -7.94 32.43
C VAL A 48 4.30 -7.55 31.16
N THR A 49 2.99 -7.38 31.26
CA THR A 49 2.20 -6.82 30.15
C THR A 49 2.61 -5.37 29.94
N ASP A 50 3.12 -5.07 28.75
CA ASP A 50 3.54 -3.70 28.39
C ASP A 50 2.32 -2.80 28.12
N ALA A 51 1.40 -3.25 27.27
CA ALA A 51 0.19 -2.52 26.92
C ALA A 51 -0.98 -3.44 26.53
N THR A 52 -2.20 -2.90 26.63
CA THR A 52 -3.42 -3.52 26.10
C THR A 52 -3.75 -2.89 24.76
N LEU A 53 -3.76 -3.70 23.71
CA LEU A 53 -4.13 -3.26 22.36
C LEU A 53 -5.65 -3.26 22.16
N PRO A 54 -6.18 -2.37 21.29
CA PRO A 54 -7.59 -2.41 20.95
C PRO A 54 -8.02 -3.77 20.36
N PRO A 55 -9.29 -4.18 20.55
CA PRO A 55 -9.81 -5.40 19.94
C PRO A 55 -9.77 -5.31 18.41
N GLY A 56 -9.58 -6.45 17.75
CA GLY A 56 -9.43 -6.50 16.28
C GLY A 56 -8.01 -6.27 15.78
N THR A 57 -7.04 -6.15 16.68
CA THR A 57 -5.60 -6.16 16.35
C THR A 57 -5.07 -7.59 16.32
N ILE A 58 -4.19 -7.88 15.36
CA ILE A 58 -3.63 -9.21 15.11
C ILE A 58 -2.14 -9.08 14.82
N GLY A 59 -1.36 -9.95 15.44
CA GLY A 59 0.08 -10.03 15.25
C GLY A 59 0.83 -8.83 15.83
N LEU A 60 2.15 -8.99 15.89
CA LEU A 60 3.07 -8.00 16.43
C LEU A 60 4.42 -8.16 15.74
N MET A 61 4.96 -7.07 15.19
CA MET A 61 6.25 -7.06 14.50
C MET A 61 7.05 -5.84 14.95
N THR A 62 8.36 -5.99 15.18
CA THR A 62 9.23 -4.83 15.39
C THR A 62 9.71 -4.29 14.06
N TYR A 63 9.52 -2.98 13.82
CA TYR A 63 10.03 -2.33 12.61
C TYR A 63 10.24 -0.83 12.87
N ARG A 64 11.38 -0.30 12.42
CA ARG A 64 11.78 1.12 12.57
C ARG A 64 11.60 1.68 14.00
N GLY A 65 11.96 0.89 15.00
CA GLY A 65 11.90 1.30 16.41
C GLY A 65 10.48 1.36 16.99
N LYS A 66 9.47 0.84 16.29
CA LYS A 66 8.09 0.72 16.77
C LYS A 66 7.60 -0.73 16.69
N LEU A 67 6.56 -1.01 17.46
CA LEU A 67 5.81 -2.25 17.42
C LEU A 67 4.61 -2.10 16.48
N HIS A 68 4.74 -2.68 15.30
CA HIS A 68 3.68 -2.74 14.30
C HIS A 68 2.65 -3.79 14.67
N VAL A 69 1.39 -3.38 14.69
CA VAL A 69 0.21 -4.22 14.87
C VAL A 69 -0.66 -4.11 13.63
N PHE A 70 -1.41 -5.16 13.32
CA PHE A 70 -2.17 -5.23 12.07
C PHE A 70 -3.66 -5.36 12.34
N SER A 71 -4.48 -4.80 11.46
CA SER A 71 -5.93 -4.90 11.53
C SER A 71 -6.55 -4.70 10.15
N ASP A 72 -7.80 -5.11 9.96
CA ASP A 72 -8.61 -4.76 8.78
C ASP A 72 -9.26 -3.37 8.89
N GLN A 73 -9.14 -2.70 10.04
CA GLN A 73 -9.69 -1.36 10.29
C GLN A 73 -8.64 -0.44 10.90
N HIS A 74 -8.75 0.86 10.59
CA HIS A 74 -7.94 1.87 11.25
C HIS A 74 -8.39 2.10 12.70
N MET A 75 -7.44 2.37 13.59
CA MET A 75 -7.68 2.65 15.00
C MET A 75 -6.74 3.76 15.49
N ASP A 76 -7.29 4.83 16.07
CA ASP A 76 -6.53 6.02 16.46
C ASP A 76 -5.83 5.90 17.82
N ASN A 77 -6.31 5.01 18.71
CA ASN A 77 -5.92 4.96 20.12
C ASN A 77 -4.88 3.87 20.42
N LEU A 78 -3.76 3.88 19.70
CA LEU A 78 -2.65 2.97 19.98
C LEU A 78 -1.75 3.48 21.11
N PRO A 79 -1.23 2.59 21.98
CA PRO A 79 -0.24 2.96 22.99
C PRO A 79 1.04 3.53 22.37
N LEU A 80 1.79 4.32 23.14
CA LEU A 80 3.07 4.88 22.69
C LEU A 80 4.04 3.75 22.32
N GLY A 81 4.74 3.91 21.20
CA GLY A 81 5.68 2.91 20.68
C GLY A 81 5.03 1.89 19.75
N TYR A 82 3.70 1.89 19.63
CA TYR A 82 2.98 1.05 18.68
C TYR A 82 2.57 1.82 17.42
N SER A 83 2.43 1.12 16.30
CA SER A 83 1.94 1.65 15.02
C SER A 83 0.96 0.69 14.37
N MET A 84 -0.13 1.21 13.81
CA MET A 84 -1.11 0.41 13.08
C MET A 84 -0.68 0.28 11.64
N SER A 85 -0.75 -0.93 11.10
CA SER A 85 -0.68 -1.16 9.66
C SER A 85 -1.99 -1.83 9.23
N VAL A 86 -2.81 -1.07 8.49
CA VAL A 86 -4.12 -1.54 8.04
C VAL A 86 -3.92 -2.44 6.83
N LEU A 87 -4.51 -3.63 6.86
CA LEU A 87 -4.53 -4.55 5.73
C LEU A 87 -5.91 -4.53 5.10
N THR A 88 -5.98 -4.68 3.78
CA THR A 88 -7.26 -4.73 3.08
C THR A 88 -7.22 -5.76 1.99
N GLN A 89 -8.22 -6.63 1.99
CA GLN A 89 -8.40 -7.60 0.92
C GLN A 89 -8.92 -6.91 -0.35
N PRO A 90 -8.54 -7.37 -1.55
CA PRO A 90 -9.02 -6.80 -2.82
C PRO A 90 -10.55 -6.73 -2.96
N ASN A 91 -11.30 -7.69 -2.42
CA ASN A 91 -12.77 -7.72 -2.45
C ASN A 91 -13.44 -6.93 -1.30
N LYS A 92 -12.67 -6.49 -0.28
CA LYS A 92 -13.08 -5.69 0.89
C LYS A 92 -14.20 -6.26 1.79
N GLU A 93 -14.56 -7.53 1.66
CA GLU A 93 -15.69 -8.10 2.41
C GLU A 93 -15.28 -8.93 3.62
N ALA A 94 -14.11 -9.58 3.59
CA ALA A 94 -13.66 -10.46 4.66
C ALA A 94 -13.01 -9.71 5.83
N LYS A 95 -13.05 -10.32 7.01
CA LYS A 95 -12.28 -9.88 8.17
C LYS A 95 -10.92 -10.55 8.26
N LEU A 96 -9.94 -9.81 8.78
CA LEU A 96 -8.62 -10.35 9.03
C LEU A 96 -8.72 -11.42 10.13
N LYS A 97 -8.29 -12.64 9.83
CA LYS A 97 -8.42 -13.79 10.73
C LYS A 97 -7.13 -14.07 11.49
N ARG A 98 -5.99 -14.12 10.77
CA ARG A 98 -4.66 -14.30 11.38
C ARG A 98 -3.55 -13.86 10.44
N LEU A 99 -2.35 -13.70 11.00
CA LEU A 99 -1.12 -13.55 10.23
C LEU A 99 -0.29 -14.83 10.29
N HIS A 100 0.18 -15.27 9.13
CA HIS A 100 1.12 -16.39 8.99
C HIS A 100 2.56 -15.93 9.11
N PHE A 101 2.85 -14.71 8.65
CA PHE A 101 4.18 -14.15 8.59
C PHE A 101 4.11 -12.62 8.63
N ALA A 102 5.03 -11.99 9.35
CA ALA A 102 5.22 -10.55 9.36
C ALA A 102 6.67 -10.23 9.76
N GLU A 103 7.51 -9.89 8.79
CA GLU A 103 8.88 -9.46 9.03
C GLU A 103 9.32 -8.38 8.02
N PRO A 104 10.35 -7.56 8.34
CA PRO A 104 10.93 -6.63 7.38
C PRO A 104 11.60 -7.37 6.20
N PHE A 105 11.25 -7.00 4.98
CA PHE A 105 11.78 -7.56 3.74
C PHE A 105 11.97 -6.48 2.67
N LEU A 106 13.19 -6.37 2.14
CA LEU A 106 13.57 -5.36 1.13
C LEU A 106 13.21 -3.92 1.54
N GLY A 107 13.40 -3.59 2.82
CA GLY A 107 13.19 -2.24 3.34
C GLY A 107 11.75 -1.87 3.68
N PHE A 108 10.81 -2.81 3.62
CA PHE A 108 9.43 -2.62 4.08
C PHE A 108 8.88 -3.88 4.76
N PRO A 109 7.80 -3.80 5.55
CA PRO A 109 7.16 -5.00 6.09
C PRO A 109 6.59 -5.90 4.99
N TYR A 110 6.90 -7.19 5.05
CA TYR A 110 6.24 -8.21 4.25
C TYR A 110 5.36 -9.08 5.13
N VAL A 111 4.08 -9.16 4.78
CA VAL A 111 3.04 -9.73 5.62
C VAL A 111 2.24 -10.74 4.82
N VAL A 112 2.00 -11.91 5.41
CA VAL A 112 1.12 -12.94 4.85
C VAL A 112 -0.06 -13.09 5.78
N ALA A 113 -1.25 -12.75 5.29
CA ALA A 113 -2.48 -12.69 6.08
C ALA A 113 -3.53 -13.68 5.56
N GLU A 114 -4.20 -14.36 6.47
CA GLU A 114 -5.41 -15.16 6.20
C GLU A 114 -6.65 -14.37 6.59
N TRP A 115 -7.65 -14.40 5.70
CA TRP A 115 -8.95 -13.77 5.85
C TRP A 115 -10.02 -14.81 6.24
N ASP A 116 -11.16 -14.36 6.75
CA ASP A 116 -12.23 -15.26 7.22
C ASP A 116 -12.88 -16.11 6.11
N ASP A 117 -12.83 -15.65 4.86
CA ASP A 117 -13.19 -16.38 3.65
C ASP A 117 -12.18 -17.46 3.23
N GLY A 118 -11.06 -17.57 3.96
CA GLY A 118 -9.99 -18.54 3.73
C GLY A 118 -8.95 -18.08 2.71
N VAL A 119 -9.07 -16.87 2.15
CA VAL A 119 -8.05 -16.31 1.24
C VAL A 119 -6.79 -15.99 2.03
N ILE A 120 -5.65 -16.37 1.44
CA ILE A 120 -4.32 -15.98 1.94
C ILE A 120 -3.76 -14.94 0.97
N ALA A 121 -3.54 -13.74 1.49
CA ALA A 121 -3.02 -12.61 0.73
C ALA A 121 -1.63 -12.20 1.24
N HIS A 122 -0.80 -11.77 0.30
CA HIS A 122 0.57 -11.34 0.52
C HIS A 122 0.64 -9.84 0.34
N TYR A 123 1.26 -9.15 1.30
CA TYR A 123 1.37 -7.71 1.34
C TYR A 123 2.83 -7.31 1.44
N TRP A 124 3.21 -6.34 0.61
CA TRP A 124 4.47 -5.63 0.73
C TRP A 124 4.14 -4.18 1.02
N LEU A 125 4.29 -3.78 2.28
CA LEU A 125 3.72 -2.55 2.79
C LEU A 125 4.68 -1.36 2.58
N GLU A 126 4.78 -0.92 1.33
CA GLU A 126 5.59 0.23 0.94
C GLU A 126 5.20 1.46 1.77
N GLY A 127 6.17 2.01 2.49
CA GLY A 127 6.01 3.26 3.23
C GLY A 127 5.28 3.18 4.57
N GLU A 128 5.02 1.97 5.06
CA GLU A 128 4.71 1.76 6.47
C GLU A 128 5.91 2.09 7.36
N GLY A 129 5.66 2.51 8.61
CA GLY A 129 6.71 2.84 9.58
C GLY A 129 7.14 4.30 9.61
N GLY A 130 6.27 5.22 9.17
CA GLY A 130 6.32 6.64 9.55
C GLY A 130 7.18 7.56 8.68
N GLU A 131 7.67 7.11 7.52
CA GLU A 131 8.41 7.97 6.59
C GLU A 131 7.54 8.63 5.52
N LEU A 132 6.36 8.07 5.25
CA LEU A 132 5.45 8.67 4.30
C LEU A 132 4.57 9.72 4.97
N GLU A 133 4.39 10.81 4.25
CA GLU A 133 3.47 11.87 4.64
C GLU A 133 2.03 11.44 4.35
N TYR A 134 1.11 11.86 5.22
CA TYR A 134 -0.31 11.83 4.90
C TYR A 134 -0.62 12.82 3.78
N TRP A 135 -1.57 12.44 2.94
CA TRP A 135 -2.12 13.31 1.92
C TRP A 135 -2.70 14.56 2.58
N GLN A 136 -2.23 15.69 2.07
CA GLN A 136 -2.68 17.04 2.37
C GLN A 136 -3.31 17.66 1.12
N PRO A 137 -4.45 18.34 1.26
CA PRO A 137 -5.06 19.08 0.17
C PRO A 137 -4.13 20.20 -0.32
N SER A 138 -4.15 20.47 -1.62
CA SER A 138 -3.39 21.56 -2.26
C SER A 138 -1.86 21.47 -2.12
N LYS A 139 -1.32 20.33 -1.68
CA LYS A 139 0.12 20.07 -1.69
C LYS A 139 0.54 19.50 -3.05
N VAL A 140 1.58 20.08 -3.63
CA VAL A 140 2.23 19.53 -4.82
C VAL A 140 3.12 18.36 -4.40
N TYR A 141 2.87 17.18 -4.96
CA TYR A 141 3.69 15.98 -4.75
C TYR A 141 4.63 15.78 -5.94
N ARG A 142 5.83 15.25 -5.66
CA ARG A 142 6.78 14.90 -6.73
C ARG A 142 6.30 13.65 -7.48
N LEU A 143 6.63 13.56 -8.76
CA LEU A 143 6.37 12.33 -9.52
C LEU A 143 6.97 11.12 -8.79
N GLY A 144 6.17 10.07 -8.63
CA GLY A 144 6.55 8.84 -7.96
C GLY A 144 6.51 8.89 -6.44
N GLN A 145 6.23 10.05 -5.83
CA GLN A 145 6.08 10.18 -4.38
C GLN A 145 4.89 9.36 -3.91
N VAL A 146 5.11 8.54 -2.88
CA VAL A 146 4.07 7.73 -2.25
C VAL A 146 3.52 8.48 -1.02
N VAL A 147 2.21 8.42 -0.80
CA VAL A 147 1.52 9.09 0.31
C VAL A 147 0.49 8.18 0.93
N HIS A 148 0.25 8.40 2.23
CA HIS A 148 -0.87 7.77 2.95
C HIS A 148 -2.15 8.56 2.74
N PRO A 149 -3.32 7.92 2.57
CA PRO A 149 -4.59 8.62 2.69
C PRO A 149 -4.77 9.19 4.11
N THR A 150 -5.47 10.32 4.24
CA THR A 150 -5.72 10.96 5.55
C THR A 150 -6.34 10.00 6.56
N THR A 151 -7.22 9.10 6.11
CA THR A 151 -7.69 7.95 6.87
C THR A 151 -7.08 6.69 6.26
N PRO A 152 -6.23 5.93 6.97
CA PRO A 152 -5.63 4.72 6.46
C PRO A 152 -6.66 3.69 5.97
N THR A 153 -6.52 3.26 4.71
CA THR A 153 -7.41 2.30 4.04
C THR A 153 -6.73 0.98 3.68
N GLY A 154 -5.50 0.79 4.15
CA GLY A 154 -4.63 -0.32 3.74
C GLY A 154 -4.02 -0.17 2.34
N TYR A 155 -4.23 0.99 1.70
CA TYR A 155 -3.59 1.36 0.44
C TYR A 155 -2.73 2.60 0.63
N VAL A 156 -1.67 2.67 -0.17
CA VAL A 156 -0.87 3.88 -0.38
C VAL A 156 -1.04 4.35 -1.82
N TYR A 157 -0.90 5.66 -2.03
CA TYR A 157 -1.10 6.26 -3.35
C TYR A 157 0.22 6.80 -3.87
N ARG A 158 0.53 6.53 -5.14
CA ARG A 158 1.70 7.07 -5.82
C ARG A 158 1.29 8.24 -6.69
N ALA A 159 1.89 9.40 -6.50
CA ALA A 159 1.67 10.57 -7.32
C ALA A 159 2.19 10.30 -8.74
N THR A 160 1.32 10.40 -9.73
CA THR A 160 1.62 10.17 -11.16
C THR A 160 1.62 11.47 -11.98
N ARG A 161 1.14 12.58 -11.41
CA ARG A 161 1.00 13.85 -12.13
C ARG A 161 2.32 14.62 -12.16
N LEU A 162 2.69 15.15 -13.34
CA LEU A 162 3.90 15.94 -13.58
C LEU A 162 3.69 17.47 -13.65
N GLY A 163 2.48 17.97 -13.38
CA GLY A 163 2.17 19.40 -13.43
C GLY A 163 1.00 19.80 -12.53
N GLU A 164 0.64 21.09 -12.58
CA GLU A 164 -0.55 21.60 -11.89
C GLU A 164 -1.84 21.00 -12.47
N PRO A 165 -2.89 20.79 -11.66
CA PRO A 165 -4.22 20.48 -12.19
C PRO A 165 -4.66 21.51 -13.23
N GLY A 166 -5.23 21.04 -14.33
CA GLY A 166 -6.00 21.90 -15.23
C GLY A 166 -7.30 22.38 -14.58
N ARG A 167 -8.00 23.31 -15.23
CA ARG A 167 -9.35 23.70 -14.80
C ARG A 167 -10.30 22.53 -15.04
N VAL A 168 -11.07 22.12 -14.04
CA VAL A 168 -12.10 21.09 -14.25
C VAL A 168 -13.18 21.65 -15.18
N TRP A 169 -13.56 20.86 -16.18
CA TRP A 169 -14.62 21.20 -17.12
C TRP A 169 -15.92 21.52 -16.37
N ALA A 170 -16.60 22.57 -16.80
CA ALA A 170 -17.91 22.96 -16.30
C ALA A 170 -18.74 23.55 -17.46
N PRO A 171 -20.07 23.41 -17.42
CA PRO A 171 -20.92 23.91 -18.50
C PRO A 171 -20.90 25.44 -18.58
N GLY A 172 -20.75 25.98 -19.79
CA GLY A 172 -20.74 27.43 -20.05
C GLY A 172 -19.54 28.19 -19.44
N MET A 173 -18.45 27.51 -19.10
CA MET A 173 -17.23 28.16 -18.63
C MET A 173 -16.54 28.89 -19.77
N ASP A 174 -16.02 30.09 -19.52
CA ASP A 174 -15.21 30.78 -20.53
C ASP A 174 -13.88 30.04 -20.74
N VAL A 175 -13.52 29.83 -22.01
CA VAL A 175 -12.29 29.14 -22.44
C VAL A 175 -11.58 29.97 -23.50
N GLN A 176 -10.25 29.98 -23.45
CA GLN A 176 -9.40 30.61 -24.47
C GLN A 176 -8.47 29.57 -25.11
N GLN A 177 -7.98 29.87 -26.30
CA GLN A 177 -6.94 29.05 -26.93
C GLN A 177 -5.71 28.97 -26.00
N GLY A 178 -5.24 27.75 -25.73
CA GLY A 178 -4.16 27.41 -24.81
C GLY A 178 -4.62 27.08 -23.38
N ASP A 179 -5.91 27.25 -23.05
CA ASP A 179 -6.43 26.82 -21.76
C ASP A 179 -6.35 25.30 -21.63
N VAL A 180 -5.92 24.83 -20.45
CA VAL A 180 -5.90 23.41 -20.10
C VAL A 180 -7.12 23.07 -19.25
N VAL A 181 -7.93 22.14 -19.76
CA VAL A 181 -9.14 21.64 -19.14
C VAL A 181 -8.98 20.15 -18.77
N GLU A 182 -9.54 19.75 -17.64
CA GLU A 182 -9.60 18.36 -17.20
C GLU A 182 -11.07 17.90 -17.13
N PRO A 183 -11.37 16.64 -17.43
CA PRO A 183 -12.71 16.08 -17.27
C PRO A 183 -13.25 16.20 -15.84
N THR A 184 -14.57 16.25 -15.66
CA THR A 184 -15.20 16.18 -14.33
C THR A 184 -14.89 14.86 -13.64
N ALA A 185 -14.86 13.76 -14.41
CA ALA A 185 -14.39 12.45 -13.98
C ALA A 185 -12.98 12.20 -14.53
N ALA A 186 -11.97 12.28 -13.67
CA ALA A 186 -10.57 12.14 -14.06
C ALA A 186 -10.31 10.83 -14.84
N ASN A 187 -9.83 10.97 -16.09
CA ASN A 187 -9.47 9.85 -16.96
C ASN A 187 -7.95 9.70 -17.18
N GLY A 188 -7.14 10.49 -16.48
CA GLY A 188 -5.68 10.46 -16.57
C GLY A 188 -5.08 11.41 -17.62
N TYR A 189 -5.91 12.13 -18.37
CA TYR A 189 -5.48 13.10 -19.38
C TYR A 189 -5.88 14.53 -19.02
N LYS A 190 -5.18 15.48 -19.63
CA LYS A 190 -5.54 16.90 -19.67
C LYS A 190 -5.67 17.31 -21.14
N TYR A 191 -6.54 18.27 -21.40
CA TYR A 191 -6.93 18.66 -22.74
C TYR A 191 -6.61 20.14 -22.93
N GLU A 192 -5.87 20.48 -23.98
CA GLU A 192 -5.55 21.86 -24.30
C GLU A 192 -6.50 22.38 -25.39
N ALA A 193 -7.17 23.50 -25.15
CA ALA A 193 -8.00 24.15 -26.15
C ALA A 193 -7.13 24.72 -27.27
N VAL A 194 -6.97 24.01 -28.37
CA VAL A 194 -6.19 24.44 -29.53
C VAL A 194 -6.94 25.35 -30.48
N GLU A 195 -8.26 25.40 -30.38
CA GLU A 195 -9.13 26.20 -31.19
C GLU A 195 -10.41 26.53 -30.40
N VAL A 196 -10.91 27.75 -30.51
CA VAL A 196 -12.11 28.23 -29.81
C VAL A 196 -12.93 29.13 -30.73
N TYR A 197 -14.26 29.05 -30.62
CA TYR A 197 -15.19 29.90 -31.38
C TYR A 197 -16.07 30.74 -30.44
N GLY A 198 -16.42 31.96 -30.87
CA GLY A 198 -17.21 32.92 -30.09
C GLY A 198 -16.38 33.96 -29.33
N ASN A 199 -17.05 35.03 -28.85
CA ASN A 199 -16.43 36.06 -28.02
C ASN A 199 -17.42 36.56 -26.93
N PRO A 200 -17.33 36.07 -25.68
CA PRO A 200 -16.36 35.08 -25.19
C PRO A 200 -16.69 33.66 -25.71
N ALA A 201 -15.66 32.85 -25.95
CA ALA A 201 -15.82 31.43 -26.23
C ALA A 201 -16.15 30.66 -24.94
N ARG A 202 -17.06 29.70 -25.02
CA ARG A 202 -17.60 28.98 -23.87
C ARG A 202 -17.73 27.49 -24.16
N THR A 203 -17.58 26.66 -23.13
CA THR A 203 -17.89 25.23 -23.21
C THR A 203 -19.38 24.98 -23.42
N GLY A 204 -19.69 23.79 -23.93
CA GLY A 204 -21.06 23.32 -24.13
C GLY A 204 -21.86 23.17 -22.82
N SER A 205 -23.16 22.87 -22.97
CA SER A 205 -24.05 22.56 -21.83
C SER A 205 -23.85 21.15 -21.27
N GLN A 206 -23.20 20.27 -22.02
CA GLN A 206 -22.86 18.90 -21.65
C GLN A 206 -21.37 18.66 -21.86
N GLU A 207 -20.78 17.87 -20.98
CA GLU A 207 -19.37 17.51 -21.07
C GLU A 207 -19.15 16.61 -22.29
N PRO A 208 -18.12 16.88 -23.11
CA PRO A 208 -17.86 16.03 -24.27
C PRO A 208 -17.38 14.64 -23.86
N ALA A 209 -17.49 13.70 -24.79
CA ALA A 209 -16.76 12.45 -24.68
C ALA A 209 -15.26 12.70 -24.93
N TRP A 210 -14.48 12.65 -23.85
CA TRP A 210 -13.04 12.86 -23.90
C TRP A 210 -12.30 11.73 -24.61
N ALA A 211 -11.49 12.06 -25.62
CA ALA A 211 -10.66 11.08 -26.31
C ALA A 211 -9.49 10.61 -25.42
N THR A 212 -9.26 9.30 -25.35
CA THR A 212 -8.19 8.71 -24.52
C THR A 212 -6.94 8.32 -25.32
N ASP A 213 -6.94 8.59 -26.62
CA ASP A 213 -5.79 8.38 -27.50
C ASP A 213 -4.92 9.64 -27.52
N THR A 214 -3.61 9.44 -27.59
CA THR A 214 -2.67 10.56 -27.72
C THR A 214 -2.90 11.28 -29.06
N ASP A 215 -2.81 12.60 -29.03
CA ASP A 215 -3.07 13.53 -30.15
C ASP A 215 -4.49 13.51 -30.73
N ALA A 216 -5.45 12.85 -30.08
CA ALA A 216 -6.83 12.87 -30.50
C ALA A 216 -7.51 14.21 -30.17
N VAL A 217 -8.30 14.71 -31.13
CA VAL A 217 -9.09 15.93 -30.98
C VAL A 217 -10.51 15.57 -30.57
N THR A 218 -10.91 16.06 -29.39
CA THR A 218 -12.32 16.12 -29.00
C THR A 218 -12.90 17.44 -29.51
N ILE A 219 -14.12 17.38 -30.07
CA ILE A 219 -14.89 18.58 -30.48
C ILE A 219 -16.09 18.70 -29.54
N GLU A 220 -16.17 19.82 -28.83
CA GLU A 220 -17.39 20.23 -28.15
C GLU A 220 -18.27 20.90 -29.20
N GLU A 221 -19.43 20.34 -29.56
CA GLU A 221 -20.40 21.02 -30.43
C GLU A 221 -21.48 21.67 -29.58
N ALA A 222 -21.57 23.01 -29.58
CA ALA A 222 -22.74 23.70 -29.03
C ALA A 222 -23.88 23.85 -30.06
N ASP A 223 -23.60 23.81 -31.37
CA ASP A 223 -24.57 24.18 -32.42
C ASP A 223 -24.45 23.43 -33.79
N ALA A 224 -23.73 22.31 -33.90
CA ALA A 224 -23.65 21.55 -35.16
C ALA A 224 -24.15 20.10 -35.01
N ALA A 225 -24.67 19.57 -36.11
CA ALA A 225 -25.23 18.23 -36.19
C ALA A 225 -24.11 17.23 -36.54
N ALA A 226 -23.80 16.33 -35.62
CA ALA A 226 -23.16 15.02 -35.83
C ALA A 226 -22.10 14.98 -36.93
N ALA A 227 -20.86 15.38 -36.63
CA ALA A 227 -19.71 15.08 -37.48
C ALA A 227 -19.22 13.63 -37.31
N SER A 228 -18.90 12.99 -38.44
CA SER A 228 -18.52 11.58 -38.57
C SER A 228 -17.18 11.22 -37.93
N THR A 229 -17.12 10.07 -37.27
CA THR A 229 -15.87 9.38 -36.94
C THR A 229 -15.06 9.13 -38.22
N SER A 230 -13.84 9.65 -38.29
CA SER A 230 -12.91 9.27 -39.37
C SER A 230 -12.40 7.85 -39.09
N ASN A 231 -12.92 6.88 -39.84
CA ASN A 231 -12.37 5.53 -39.87
C ASN A 231 -11.00 5.58 -40.56
N HIS A 232 -9.91 5.60 -39.78
CA HIS A 232 -8.60 5.22 -40.31
C HIS A 232 -8.61 3.69 -40.54
N SER A 233 -8.71 3.32 -41.82
CA SER A 233 -8.52 1.93 -42.24
C SER A 233 -7.02 1.58 -42.17
N SER A 234 -6.66 0.63 -41.30
CA SER A 234 -5.33 0.02 -41.32
C SER A 234 -5.23 -0.98 -42.48
N PRO A 235 -4.19 -0.93 -43.33
CA PRO A 235 -3.87 -2.07 -44.18
C PRO A 235 -2.72 -2.92 -43.62
N ALA A 236 -3.07 -4.20 -43.47
CA ALA A 236 -2.29 -5.45 -43.53
C ALA A 236 -1.02 -5.66 -42.68
N THR A 237 -1.12 -6.70 -41.86
CA THR A 237 -0.09 -7.48 -41.16
C THR A 237 0.97 -8.05 -42.11
N GLY A 238 2.22 -7.65 -41.91
CA GLY A 238 3.41 -8.30 -42.46
C GLY A 238 4.55 -8.32 -41.43
N VAL A 239 4.88 -9.51 -40.92
CA VAL A 239 6.08 -9.84 -40.10
C VAL A 239 7.05 -10.61 -41.02
N PRO A 240 8.41 -10.74 -40.86
CA PRO A 240 9.42 -10.34 -39.81
C PRO A 240 10.69 -9.63 -40.42
N PRO A 241 11.87 -9.40 -39.75
CA PRO A 241 12.46 -10.08 -38.57
C PRO A 241 13.10 -9.24 -37.45
N ARG A 242 13.39 -9.96 -36.35
CA ARG A 242 14.04 -9.56 -35.09
C ARG A 242 15.44 -8.95 -35.28
N TYR A 243 15.78 -7.91 -34.51
CA TYR A 243 17.03 -7.83 -33.72
C TYR A 243 16.96 -6.72 -32.64
N ALA A 244 17.76 -6.90 -31.59
CA ALA A 244 17.72 -6.27 -30.27
C ALA A 244 18.24 -4.83 -30.18
N GLY A 245 17.86 -4.11 -29.11
CA GLY A 245 18.65 -3.01 -28.55
C GLY A 245 17.88 -1.84 -27.94
N GLY A 246 17.92 -1.72 -26.61
CA GLY A 246 18.19 -0.48 -25.87
C GLY A 246 17.27 0.75 -25.98
N GLY A 247 16.60 1.07 -24.86
CA GLY A 247 16.63 2.38 -24.21
C GLY A 247 15.95 3.60 -24.86
N GLY A 248 15.02 4.21 -24.11
CA GLY A 248 14.43 5.54 -24.37
C GLY A 248 12.92 5.45 -24.15
N GLY A 249 12.30 6.13 -23.19
CA GLY A 249 12.41 7.55 -22.88
C GLY A 249 11.06 8.17 -23.25
N ASN A 250 10.03 7.96 -22.42
CA ASN A 250 8.69 8.48 -22.68
C ASN A 250 8.70 10.01 -22.55
N ARG A 251 8.63 10.70 -23.68
CA ARG A 251 8.19 12.09 -23.75
C ARG A 251 6.67 12.10 -23.65
N GLU A 252 6.15 12.74 -22.62
CA GLU A 252 4.75 13.16 -22.58
C GLU A 252 4.51 14.19 -23.69
N GLN A 253 3.59 13.92 -24.59
CA GLN A 253 3.12 14.83 -25.63
C GLN A 253 1.64 15.11 -25.40
N SER A 254 1.29 16.40 -25.38
CA SER A 254 -0.06 16.91 -25.13
C SER A 254 -0.97 16.66 -26.34
N PRO A 255 -2.15 16.04 -26.17
CA PRO A 255 -3.15 16.00 -27.22
C PRO A 255 -3.89 17.35 -27.37
N PRO A 256 -4.17 17.81 -28.61
CA PRO A 256 -4.92 19.03 -28.86
C PRO A 256 -6.45 18.81 -28.82
N VAL A 257 -7.23 19.74 -28.26
CA VAL A 257 -8.72 19.76 -28.29
C VAL A 257 -9.24 20.99 -29.00
N SER A 258 -10.13 20.82 -29.98
CA SER A 258 -10.77 21.94 -30.69
C SER A 258 -12.16 22.15 -30.10
N ILE A 259 -12.46 23.34 -29.58
CA ILE A 259 -13.75 23.69 -28.99
C ILE A 259 -14.52 24.48 -30.06
N ALA A 260 -15.64 23.94 -30.57
CA ALA A 260 -16.43 24.51 -31.66
C ALA A 260 -17.79 25.08 -31.22
#